data_AF-A0A5J9UK48-F1
#
_entry.id   AF-A0A5J9UK48-F1
#
_cell.length_a   1.000
_cell.length_b   1.000
_cell.length_c   1.000
_cell.angle_alpha   90.00
_cell.angle_beta   90.00
_cell.angle_gamma   90.00
#
_symmetry.space_group_name_H-M   'P 1'
#
loop_
_entity.id
_entity.type
_entity.pdbx_description
1 polymer ?
#
loop_
_entity_poly.entity_id
_entity_poly.type
_entity_poly.pdbx_seq_one_letter_code
_entity_poly.pdbx_strand_id
1 'polypeptide(L)'
;VNSCRYEASNAELDENADNWMREEVKIVFEKYTERREDLKAGFDCQFNELCHQCFSVENYNKIFHHYNFTVKMKKHNSVDWVVALYFAEVKQIFGRKYYFCCRLEPNENGHCYACKSQGVEDLQHPATGGFDAGLPNVGFSMWYE
;
A
#
# COMPACT_ATOMS: atom_id res chain seq x y z
N VAL A 1 -28.59 7.24 -26.63
CA VAL A 1 -28.27 6.18 -25.66
C VAL A 1 -28.79 6.65 -24.31
N ASN A 2 -29.83 6.01 -23.79
CA ASN A 2 -30.41 6.38 -22.51
C ASN A 2 -29.48 5.84 -21.41
N SER A 3 -28.60 6.70 -20.87
CA SER A 3 -27.75 6.33 -19.74
C SER A 3 -28.64 6.28 -18.50
N CYS A 4 -29.09 5.08 -18.14
CA CYS A 4 -29.75 4.84 -16.87
C CYS A 4 -28.66 4.91 -15.80
N ARG A 5 -28.61 6.01 -15.03
CA ARG A 5 -27.69 6.13 -13.91
C ARG A 5 -28.19 5.23 -12.79
N TYR A 6 -27.38 4.26 -12.41
CA TYR A 6 -27.60 3.42 -11.24
C TYR A 6 -26.63 3.90 -10.15
N GLU A 7 -27.17 4.35 -9.02
CA GLU A 7 -26.38 4.70 -7.84
C GLU A 7 -26.24 3.44 -6.98
N ALA A 8 -25.00 2.97 -6.83
CA ALA A 8 -24.67 1.92 -5.88
C ALA A 8 -24.85 2.43 -4.45
N SER A 9 -25.16 1.53 -3.52
CA SER A 9 -25.26 1.89 -2.10
C SER A 9 -23.87 2.19 -1.52
N ASN A 10 -23.79 3.05 -0.49
CA ASN A 10 -22.51 3.34 0.19
C ASN A 10 -21.84 2.06 0.71
N ALA A 11 -22.61 1.12 1.26
CA ALA A 11 -22.06 -0.14 1.77
C ALA A 11 -21.44 -1.02 0.66
N GLU A 12 -22.07 -1.07 -0.50
CA GLU A 12 -21.54 -1.78 -1.67
C GLU A 12 -20.25 -1.11 -2.19
N LEU A 13 -20.20 0.23 -2.20
CA LEU A 13 -19.01 0.98 -2.59
C LEU A 13 -17.85 0.73 -1.62
N ASP A 14 -18.12 0.73 -0.31
CA ASP A 14 -17.11 0.50 0.72
C ASP A 14 -16.55 -0.93 0.64
N GLU A 15 -17.41 -1.94 0.48
CA GLU A 15 -16.99 -3.33 0.31
C GLU A 15 -16.16 -3.52 -0.96
N ASN A 16 -16.60 -2.94 -2.08
CA ASN A 16 -15.86 -3.01 -3.34
C ASN A 16 -14.49 -2.33 -3.24
N ALA A 17 -14.42 -1.19 -2.56
CA ALA A 17 -13.16 -0.48 -2.34
C ALA A 17 -12.21 -1.28 -1.44
N ASP A 18 -12.69 -1.85 -0.33
CA ASP A 18 -11.86 -2.67 0.57
C ASP A 18 -11.34 -3.93 -0.14
N ASN A 19 -12.20 -4.63 -0.88
CA ASN A 19 -11.81 -5.80 -1.67
C ASN A 19 -10.74 -5.43 -2.71
N TRP A 20 -10.94 -4.31 -3.43
CA TRP A 20 -9.96 -3.85 -4.41
C TRP A 20 -8.60 -3.53 -3.77
N MET A 21 -8.57 -2.84 -2.63
CA MET A 21 -7.33 -2.52 -1.92
C MET A 21 -6.61 -3.79 -1.43
N ARG A 22 -7.35 -4.78 -0.91
CA ARG A 22 -6.77 -6.05 -0.48
C ARG A 22 -6.14 -6.83 -1.63
N GLU A 23 -6.81 -6.89 -2.77
CA GLU A 23 -6.26 -7.54 -3.97
C GLU A 23 -5.03 -6.81 -4.50
N GLU A 24 -5.04 -5.48 -4.52
CA GLU A 24 -3.89 -4.67 -4.92
C GLU A 24 -2.67 -4.95 -4.03
N VAL A 25 -2.86 -5.03 -2.70
CA VAL A 25 -1.79 -5.35 -1.75
C VAL A 25 -1.29 -6.79 -1.88
N LYS A 26 -2.16 -7.77 -2.14
CA LYS A 26 -1.74 -9.14 -2.43
C LYS A 26 -0.82 -9.20 -3.66
N ILE A 27 -1.19 -8.51 -4.75
CA ILE A 27 -0.36 -8.43 -5.96
C ILE A 27 1.02 -7.83 -5.66
N VAL A 28 1.07 -6.77 -4.86
CA VAL A 28 2.33 -6.14 -4.44
C VAL A 28 3.20 -7.11 -3.65
N PHE A 29 2.61 -7.84 -2.71
CA PHE A 29 3.31 -8.80 -1.88
C PHE A 29 3.81 -10.01 -2.69
N GLU A 30 3.02 -10.54 -3.62
CA GLU A 30 3.43 -11.59 -4.55
C GLU A 30 4.63 -11.15 -5.39
N LYS A 31 4.60 -9.94 -5.96
CA LYS A 31 5.74 -9.39 -6.71
C LYS A 31 7.00 -9.20 -5.86
N TYR A 32 6.83 -8.93 -4.57
CA TYR A 32 7.92 -8.80 -3.62
C TYR A 32 8.56 -10.16 -3.31
N THR A 33 7.75 -11.17 -3.01
CA THR A 33 8.24 -12.54 -2.75
C THR A 33 8.85 -13.16 -4.00
N GLU A 34 8.32 -12.86 -5.19
CA GLU A 34 8.88 -13.26 -6.49
C GLU A 34 10.34 -12.85 -6.68
N ARG A 35 10.77 -11.74 -6.06
CA ARG A 35 12.14 -11.21 -6.16
C ARG A 35 13.05 -11.69 -5.03
N ARG A 36 12.51 -12.46 -4.06
CA ARG A 36 13.17 -12.83 -2.80
C ARG A 36 13.19 -14.35 -2.63
N GLU A 37 14.25 -14.97 -3.15
CA GLU A 37 14.44 -16.43 -3.08
C GLU A 37 14.50 -16.95 -1.64
N ASP A 38 14.99 -16.14 -0.69
CA ASP A 38 15.00 -16.46 0.74
C ASP A 38 13.59 -16.62 1.33
N LEU A 39 12.64 -15.82 0.85
CA LEU A 39 11.24 -15.90 1.28
C LEU A 39 10.53 -17.07 0.61
N LYS A 40 10.72 -17.27 -0.70
CA LYS A 40 10.09 -18.39 -1.45
C LYS A 40 10.50 -19.76 -0.93
N ALA A 41 11.80 -19.96 -0.69
CA ALA A 41 12.31 -21.28 -0.33
C ALA A 41 12.26 -21.53 1.18
N GLY A 42 12.19 -20.47 2.00
CA GLY A 42 12.32 -20.56 3.45
C GLY A 42 11.02 -20.51 4.23
N PHE A 43 9.94 -19.95 3.65
CA PHE A 43 8.74 -19.59 4.41
C PHE A 43 7.42 -19.84 3.66
N ASP A 44 6.46 -20.38 4.40
CA ASP A 44 5.03 -20.27 4.05
C ASP A 44 4.55 -18.88 4.44
N CYS A 45 4.04 -18.12 3.47
CA CYS A 45 3.53 -16.76 3.67
C CYS A 45 2.04 -16.69 3.34
N GLN A 46 1.25 -16.06 4.21
CA GLN A 46 -0.19 -15.84 4.01
C GLN A 46 -0.55 -14.41 4.35
N PHE A 47 -1.22 -13.72 3.42
CA PHE A 47 -1.84 -12.42 3.71
C PHE A 47 -2.79 -12.55 4.90
N ASN A 48 -2.70 -11.64 5.86
CA ASN A 48 -3.52 -11.65 7.06
C ASN A 48 -4.53 -10.50 7.07
N GLU A 49 -4.06 -9.26 7.01
CA GLU A 49 -4.92 -8.10 7.19
C GLU A 49 -4.36 -6.85 6.50
N LEU A 50 -5.24 -6.03 5.93
CA LEU A 50 -4.96 -4.66 5.52
C LEU A 50 -5.22 -3.74 6.72
N CYS A 51 -4.19 -3.06 7.22
CA CYS A 51 -4.25 -2.31 8.48
C CYS A 51 -4.57 -0.83 8.25
N HIS A 52 -3.73 -0.15 7.46
CA HIS A 52 -3.84 1.28 7.19
C HIS A 52 -3.59 1.57 5.72
N GLN A 53 -4.20 2.64 5.22
CA GLN A 53 -4.05 3.07 3.83
C GLN A 53 -4.06 4.59 3.71
N CYS A 54 -3.31 5.13 2.75
CA CYS A 54 -3.31 6.55 2.43
C CYS A 54 -3.15 6.74 0.92
N PHE A 55 -4.21 7.23 0.27
CA PHE A 55 -4.19 7.56 -1.14
C PHE A 55 -3.76 9.02 -1.34
N SER A 56 -2.79 9.27 -2.21
CA SER A 56 -2.25 10.60 -2.46
C SER A 56 -2.22 10.92 -3.95
N VAL A 57 -2.63 12.13 -4.29
CA VAL A 57 -2.58 12.67 -5.65
C VAL A 57 -1.56 13.81 -5.66
N GLU A 58 -0.45 13.62 -6.37
CA GLU A 58 0.56 14.68 -6.53
C GLU A 58 0.20 15.58 -7.71
N ASN A 59 -0.18 14.98 -8.84
CA ASN A 59 -0.78 15.66 -9.99
C ASN A 59 -1.62 14.67 -10.81
N TYR A 60 -2.28 15.15 -11.87
CA TYR A 60 -3.14 14.32 -12.74
C TYR A 60 -2.46 13.05 -13.26
N ASN A 61 -1.16 13.11 -13.52
CA ASN A 61 -0.40 11.99 -14.07
C ASN A 61 0.33 11.16 -13.02
N LYS A 62 0.37 11.59 -11.75
CA LYS A 62 1.11 10.93 -10.67
C LYS A 62 0.27 10.82 -9.41
N ILE A 63 -0.09 9.59 -9.09
CA ILE A 63 -0.76 9.21 -7.84
C ILE A 63 0.05 8.10 -7.17
N PHE A 64 -0.05 8.01 -5.85
CA PHE A 64 0.48 6.88 -5.12
C PHE A 64 -0.41 6.53 -3.94
N HIS A 65 -0.41 5.25 -3.58
CA HIS A 65 -1.20 4.69 -2.52
C HIS A 65 -0.28 3.93 -1.59
N HIS A 66 -0.23 4.36 -0.33
CA HIS A 66 0.52 3.69 0.71
C HIS A 66 -0.37 2.77 1.51
N TYR A 67 0.20 1.65 1.92
CA TYR A 67 -0.50 0.63 2.69
C TYR A 67 0.40 0.08 3.80
N ASN A 68 -0.22 -0.21 4.93
CA ASN A 68 0.30 -1.18 5.88
C ASN A 68 -0.58 -2.41 5.87
N PHE A 69 0.06 -3.57 5.89
CA PHE A 69 -0.62 -4.85 5.95
C PHE A 69 0.23 -5.85 6.71
N THR A 70 -0.42 -6.88 7.24
CA THR A 70 0.27 -7.96 7.94
C THR A 70 0.25 -9.24 7.14
N VAL A 71 1.35 -9.99 7.28
CA VAL A 71 1.51 -11.32 6.69
C VAL A 71 1.85 -12.27 7.81
N LYS A 72 1.12 -13.39 7.85
CA LYS A 72 1.48 -14.55 8.66
C LYS A 72 2.58 -15.30 7.92
N MET A 73 3.72 -15.48 8.57
CA MET A 73 4.88 -16.18 8.06
C MET A 73 5.19 -17.38 8.93
N LYS A 74 5.55 -18.50 8.32
CA LYS A 74 5.98 -19.70 9.01
C LYS A 74 7.19 -20.28 8.30
N LYS A 75 8.27 -20.52 9.02
CA LYS A 75 9.41 -21.29 8.46
C LYS A 75 8.95 -22.71 8.23
N HIS A 76 9.37 -23.34 7.12
CA HIS A 76 8.94 -24.70 6.78
C HIS A 76 9.13 -25.74 7.90
N ASN A 77 10.15 -25.56 8.76
CA ASN A 77 10.46 -26.46 9.88
C ASN A 77 9.95 -25.96 11.25
N SER A 78 9.18 -24.87 11.27
CA SER A 78 8.57 -24.31 12.49
C SER A 78 7.12 -24.76 12.59
N VAL A 79 6.58 -24.88 13.80
CA VAL A 79 5.13 -25.03 14.00
C VAL A 79 4.47 -23.65 14.12
N ASP A 80 5.18 -22.69 14.69
CA ASP A 80 4.65 -21.38 15.03
C ASP A 80 4.62 -20.44 13.83
N TRP A 81 3.48 -19.77 13.66
CA TRP A 81 3.31 -18.64 12.77
C TRP A 81 3.73 -17.36 13.48
N VAL A 82 4.47 -16.50 12.77
CA VAL A 82 4.77 -15.14 13.20
C VAL A 82 4.04 -14.14 12.31
N VAL A 83 3.52 -13.08 12.91
CA VAL A 83 2.91 -11.97 12.14
C VAL A 83 3.97 -10.91 11.92
N ALA A 84 4.17 -10.53 10.66
CA ALA A 84 5.09 -9.48 10.27
C ALA A 84 4.32 -8.34 9.59
N LEU A 85 4.69 -7.10 9.92
CA LEU A 85 4.15 -5.89 9.30
C LEU A 85 4.94 -5.54 8.05
N TYR A 86 4.22 -5.12 7.02
CA TYR A 86 4.77 -4.71 5.74
C TYR A 86 4.24 -3.34 5.34
N PHE A 87 5.08 -2.60 4.63
CA PHE A 87 4.72 -1.41 3.89
C PHE A 87 4.66 -1.71 2.40
N ALA A 88 3.63 -1.22 1.73
CA ALA A 88 3.52 -1.22 0.28
C ALA A 88 3.25 0.18 -0.27
N GLU A 89 3.87 0.49 -1.40
CA GLU A 89 3.48 1.59 -2.27
C GLU A 89 3.01 1.05 -3.61
N VAL A 90 1.83 1.51 -4.02
CA VAL A 90 1.34 1.39 -5.39
C VAL A 90 1.32 2.77 -6.01
N LYS A 91 2.24 2.99 -6.93
CA LYS A 91 2.40 4.26 -7.62
C LYS A 91 1.93 4.15 -9.05
N GLN A 92 1.20 5.14 -9.54
CA GLN A 92 0.83 5.22 -10.95
C GLN A 92 1.35 6.51 -11.57
N ILE A 93 2.14 6.37 -12.64
CA ILE A 93 2.69 7.49 -13.42
C ILE A 93 2.27 7.31 -14.88
N PHE A 94 1.60 8.31 -15.46
CA PHE A 94 1.08 8.27 -16.84
C PHE A 94 0.29 6.98 -17.14
N GLY A 95 -0.56 6.55 -16.20
CA GLY A 95 -1.37 5.34 -16.32
C GLY A 95 -0.62 4.02 -16.08
N ARG A 96 0.69 4.05 -15.85
CA ARG A 96 1.50 2.85 -15.58
C ARG A 96 1.69 2.65 -14.09
N LYS A 97 1.42 1.45 -13.59
CA LYS A 97 1.60 1.07 -12.18
C LYS A 97 3.03 0.59 -11.88
N TYR A 98 3.54 1.01 -10.73
CA TYR A 98 4.82 0.68 -10.14
C TYR A 98 4.57 0.23 -8.71
N TYR A 99 5.24 -0.84 -8.30
CA TYR A 99 5.01 -1.47 -7.01
C TYR A 99 6.31 -1.47 -6.21
N PHE A 100 6.20 -1.07 -4.95
CA PHE A 100 7.25 -1.16 -3.96
C PHE A 100 6.69 -1.82 -2.70
N CYS A 101 7.50 -2.66 -2.06
CA CYS A 101 7.11 -3.40 -0.87
C CYS A 101 8.34 -3.68 -0.03
N CYS A 102 8.19 -3.60 1.29
CA CYS A 102 9.21 -3.99 2.23
C CYS A 102 8.58 -4.45 3.55
N ARG A 103 9.30 -5.32 4.25
CA ARG A 103 8.99 -5.63 5.65
C ARG A 103 9.43 -4.46 6.52
N LEU A 104 8.63 -4.10 7.51
CA LEU A 104 8.99 -3.10 8.50
C LEU A 104 9.59 -3.78 9.74
N GLU A 105 10.65 -3.18 10.27
CA GLU A 105 11.22 -3.58 11.56
C GLU A 105 10.40 -3.01 12.74
N PRO A 106 10.43 -3.65 13.92
CA PRO A 106 9.76 -3.12 15.10
C PRO A 106 10.23 -1.69 15.42
N ASN A 107 9.29 -0.75 15.54
CA ASN A 107 9.50 0.69 15.75
C ASN A 107 10.04 1.47 14.53
N GLU A 108 10.12 0.85 13.36
CA GLU A 108 10.41 1.57 12.13
C GLU A 108 9.21 2.46 11.75
N ASN A 109 9.45 3.78 11.67
CA ASN A 109 8.46 4.71 11.17
C ASN A 109 9.15 5.92 10.51
N GLY A 110 9.38 5.80 9.21
CA GLY A 110 9.92 6.86 8.36
C GLY A 110 8.97 8.04 8.20
N HIS A 111 9.50 9.14 7.67
CA HIS A 111 8.71 10.35 7.45
C HIS A 111 8.01 10.33 6.08
N CYS A 112 6.71 10.60 6.06
CA CYS A 112 5.93 10.80 4.84
C CYS A 112 5.11 12.10 4.96
N TYR A 113 5.43 13.09 4.13
CA TYR A 113 4.72 14.38 4.12
C TYR A 113 3.28 14.22 3.66
N ALA A 114 3.04 13.37 2.65
CA ALA A 114 1.71 13.15 2.10
C ALA A 114 0.75 12.52 3.12
N CYS A 115 1.16 11.43 3.80
CA CYS A 115 0.34 10.81 4.84
C CYS A 115 0.09 11.78 6.01
N LYS A 116 1.12 12.51 6.44
CA LYS A 116 0.98 13.51 7.51
C LYS A 116 0.03 14.63 7.16
N SER A 117 0.10 15.16 5.94
CA SER A 117 -0.81 16.23 5.49
C SER A 117 -2.28 15.79 5.44
N GLN A 118 -2.53 14.48 5.34
CA GLN A 118 -3.87 13.89 5.34
C GLN A 118 -4.32 13.42 6.73
N GLY A 119 -3.49 13.60 7.77
CA GLY A 119 -3.78 13.15 9.14
C GLY A 119 -3.70 11.64 9.33
N VAL A 120 -3.05 10.90 8.43
CA VAL A 120 -2.87 9.45 8.52
C VAL A 120 -1.56 9.15 9.28
N GLU A 121 -1.63 9.20 10.61
CA GLU A 121 -0.45 9.04 11.48
C GLU A 121 -0.12 7.57 11.80
N ASP A 122 -1.13 6.69 11.77
CA ASP A 122 -0.98 5.27 12.09
C ASP A 122 -0.33 4.44 10.96
N LEU A 123 -0.18 5.02 9.77
CA LEU A 123 0.51 4.39 8.66
C LEU A 123 2.02 4.54 8.83
N GLN A 124 2.68 3.42 9.12
CA GLN A 124 4.12 3.31 9.33
C GLN A 124 4.87 3.16 8.00
N HIS A 125 6.01 3.82 7.90
CA HIS A 125 6.83 3.86 6.68
C HIS A 125 8.24 3.30 6.91
N PRO A 126 8.93 2.79 5.88
CA PRO A 126 10.33 2.42 6.03
C PRO A 126 11.20 3.66 6.25
N ALA A 127 12.18 3.57 7.14
CA ALA A 127 13.09 4.68 7.46
C ALA A 127 14.13 4.93 6.35
N THR A 128 14.40 3.92 5.53
CA THR A 128 15.40 3.96 4.45
C THR A 128 14.91 4.61 3.15
N GLY A 129 13.60 4.90 3.05
CA GLY A 129 12.98 5.47 1.84
C GLY A 129 12.64 4.40 0.79
N GLY A 130 12.71 4.76 -0.49
CA GLY A 130 12.35 3.87 -1.62
C GLY A 130 10.89 4.01 -2.10
N PHE A 131 10.14 4.92 -1.48
CA PHE A 131 8.75 5.25 -1.80
C PHE A 131 8.61 6.78 -1.98
N ASP A 132 7.55 7.23 -2.64
CA ASP A 132 7.20 8.64 -2.76
C ASP A 132 6.59 9.16 -1.46
N ALA A 133 7.31 10.02 -0.76
CA ALA A 133 6.88 10.60 0.52
C ALA A 133 6.03 11.88 0.38
N GLY A 134 5.72 12.30 -0.85
CA GLY A 134 5.23 13.64 -1.15
C GLY A 134 6.28 14.73 -0.84
N LEU A 135 5.87 15.98 -0.98
CA LEU A 135 6.72 17.14 -0.74
C LEU A 135 6.24 17.89 0.52
N PRO A 136 7.16 18.49 1.30
CA PRO A 136 6.82 19.22 2.53
C PRO A 136 5.90 20.42 2.32
N ASN A 137 5.80 20.94 1.08
CA ASN A 137 5.08 22.19 0.76
C ASN A 137 4.24 22.05 -0.52
N VAL A 138 3.27 21.14 -0.55
CA VAL A 138 2.24 21.15 -1.60
C VAL A 138 0.88 21.21 -0.94
N GLY A 139 0.49 22.41 -0.51
CA GLY A 139 -0.91 22.77 -0.69
C GLY A 139 -1.18 22.67 -2.19
N PHE A 140 -2.21 21.91 -2.59
CA PHE A 140 -2.62 21.69 -3.98
C PHE A 140 -2.29 22.90 -4.88
N SER A 141 -1.16 22.86 -5.57
CA SER A 141 -0.77 23.93 -6.49
C SER A 141 -1.47 23.65 -7.81
N MET A 142 -2.72 24.10 -7.90
CA MET A 142 -3.58 23.98 -9.07
C MET A 142 -3.19 25.00 -10.15
N TRP A 143 -1.89 25.16 -10.42
CA TRP A 143 -1.37 26.07 -11.45
C TRP A 143 -0.83 25.23 -12.62
N TYR A 144 -1.58 25.25 -13.72
CA TYR A 144 -1.10 24.86 -15.04
C TYR A 144 -0.24 26.01 -15.59
N GLU A 145 0.98 25.73 -16.02
CA GLU A 145 1.72 26.57 -16.98
C GLU A 145 1.47 26.05 -18.41
#